data_AF-A0A8T4QM76-F1
#
_entry.id   AF-A0A8T4QM76-F1
#
_cell.length_a   1.000
_cell.length_b   1.000
_cell.length_c   1.000
_cell.angle_alpha   90.00
_cell.angle_beta   90.00
_cell.angle_gamma   90.00
#
_symmetry.space_group_name_H-M   'P 1'
#
loop_
_entity.id
_entity.type
_entity.pdbx_description
1 polymer ?
#
loop_
_entity_poly.entity_id
_entity_poly.type
_entity_poly.pdbx_seq_one_letter_code
_entity_poly.pdbx_strand_id
1 'polypeptide(L)'
;MKQKNRVRKPKQLIEKFLVIYAIMSVFFILTNISEQAKLVPGKITGSATGTVRIFLENVTTAECTAPKTPLLNPVSDTKTTSVTMSWTTYGGNDQFVFDSESSVSADSPQTKSRLSRGEHTWKVRSCSSDCCSAYATDTFRILPSNPSPTGIAVGTAPKVEEEVLEITKSPEVRTPSPAKISFKDIVQNLLKMAYLILTLTISIVLFGILLKRRIFIGKKEVRLKKLIEYIIEALRKDFSETQIRTKLKNSNAAEEETDRAFIAVRKLKEFRTK
;
A
#
# COMPACT_ATOMS: atom_id res chain seq x y z
N MET A 1 52.71 33.78 16.82
CA MET A 1 51.36 33.17 16.87
C MET A 1 50.90 32.86 15.44
N LYS A 2 50.75 31.59 15.05
CA LYS A 2 50.23 31.19 13.72
C LYS A 2 48.97 30.34 13.91
N GLN A 3 47.82 30.91 13.58
CA GLN A 3 46.50 30.30 13.72
C GLN A 3 46.28 29.31 12.57
N LYS A 4 46.26 28.01 12.89
CA LYS A 4 46.14 26.91 11.92
C LYS A 4 44.66 26.68 11.61
N ASN A 5 44.17 27.30 10.55
CA ASN A 5 42.80 27.10 10.06
C ASN A 5 42.59 25.64 9.62
N ARG A 6 41.76 24.91 10.38
CA ARG A 6 41.29 23.56 10.03
C ARG A 6 40.20 23.67 8.96
N VAL A 7 40.58 23.39 7.71
CA VAL A 7 39.65 23.12 6.61
C VAL A 7 38.81 21.88 6.98
N ARG A 8 37.54 22.08 7.34
CA ARG A 8 36.59 20.98 7.59
C ARG A 8 36.37 20.23 6.27
N LYS A 9 36.65 18.92 6.28
CA LYS A 9 36.60 18.05 5.10
C LYS A 9 35.18 17.98 4.51
N PRO A 10 34.99 18.15 3.18
CA PRO A 10 33.68 18.19 2.51
C PRO A 10 32.89 16.87 2.49
N LYS A 11 33.47 15.76 2.96
CA LYS A 11 32.82 14.43 2.94
C LYS A 11 31.58 14.32 3.84
N GLN A 12 31.57 15.02 4.97
CA GLN A 12 30.46 15.00 5.93
C GLN A 12 29.19 15.71 5.43
N LEU A 13 29.34 16.66 4.49
CA LEU A 13 28.20 17.39 3.95
C LEU A 13 27.42 16.55 2.94
N ILE A 14 28.13 15.79 2.10
CA ILE A 14 27.53 14.96 1.04
C ILE A 14 26.74 13.78 1.63
N GLU A 15 27.22 13.15 2.72
CA GLU A 15 26.48 12.08 3.40
C GLU A 15 25.14 12.58 3.97
N LYS A 16 25.12 13.78 4.55
CA LYS A 16 23.89 14.36 5.11
C LYS A 16 22.86 14.69 4.02
N PHE A 17 23.30 15.20 2.87
CA PHE A 17 22.41 15.45 1.73
C PHE A 17 21.82 14.16 1.14
N LEU A 18 22.58 13.06 1.09
CA LEU A 18 22.09 11.78 0.58
C LEU A 18 21.05 11.15 1.50
N VAL A 19 21.20 11.26 2.82
CA VAL A 19 20.21 10.77 3.79
C VAL A 19 18.92 11.58 3.68
N ILE A 20 19.02 12.91 3.59
CA ILE A 20 17.84 13.79 3.42
C ILE A 20 17.12 13.47 2.10
N TYR A 21 17.85 13.32 0.99
CA TYR A 21 17.26 12.98 -0.30
C TYR A 21 16.56 11.61 -0.29
N ALA A 22 17.17 10.59 0.35
CA ALA A 22 16.56 9.27 0.50
C ALA A 22 15.26 9.34 1.31
N ILE A 23 15.26 10.05 2.44
CA ILE A 23 14.06 10.24 3.27
C ILE A 23 12.96 10.97 2.50
N MET A 24 13.28 12.05 1.78
CA MET A 24 12.32 12.80 0.98
C MET A 24 11.76 11.97 -0.17
N SER A 25 12.58 11.12 -0.81
CA SER A 25 12.11 10.21 -1.88
C SER A 25 11.14 9.14 -1.36
N VAL A 26 11.42 8.57 -0.18
CA VAL A 26 10.54 7.58 0.45
C VAL A 26 9.23 8.24 0.89
N PHE A 27 9.29 9.44 1.46
CA PHE A 27 8.10 10.19 1.84
C PHE A 27 7.22 10.50 0.62
N PHE A 28 7.82 10.95 -0.49
CA PHE A 28 7.09 11.26 -1.73
C PHE A 28 6.45 10.02 -2.40
N ILE A 29 7.12 8.87 -2.32
CA ILE A 29 6.59 7.58 -2.78
C ILE A 29 5.43 7.14 -1.88
N LEU A 30 5.58 7.24 -0.56
CA LEU A 30 4.54 6.85 0.40
C LEU A 30 3.29 7.73 0.30
N THR A 31 3.45 9.05 0.12
CA THR A 31 2.30 9.95 -0.09
C THR A 31 1.56 9.63 -1.38
N ASN A 32 2.27 9.34 -2.48
CA ASN A 32 1.64 8.95 -3.74
C ASN A 32 0.92 7.59 -3.65
N ILE A 33 1.51 6.59 -2.99
CA ILE A 33 0.86 5.28 -2.81
C ILE A 33 -0.41 5.40 -1.97
N SER A 34 -0.41 6.26 -0.95
CA SER A 34 -1.61 6.49 -0.12
C SER A 34 -2.77 7.10 -0.93
N GLU A 35 -2.46 7.86 -1.98
CA GLU A 35 -3.46 8.51 -2.82
C GLU A 35 -3.97 7.57 -3.92
N GLN A 36 -3.13 6.67 -4.44
CA GLN A 36 -3.52 5.64 -5.43
C GLN A 36 -4.27 4.45 -4.78
N ALA A 37 -4.06 4.17 -3.49
CA ALA A 37 -4.77 3.11 -2.77
C ALA A 37 -6.28 3.39 -2.56
N LYS A 38 -6.76 4.60 -2.90
CA LYS A 38 -8.20 4.94 -2.88
C LYS A 38 -8.95 4.64 -4.17
N LEU A 39 -8.29 4.15 -5.23
CA LEU A 39 -8.93 3.86 -6.52
C LEU A 39 -8.77 2.39 -6.93
N VAL A 40 -9.81 1.61 -6.58
CA VAL A 40 -10.32 0.41 -7.26
C VAL A 40 -9.45 -0.87 -7.21
N PRO A 41 -9.94 -1.96 -6.57
CA PRO A 41 -9.39 -3.30 -6.79
C PRO A 41 -9.82 -3.82 -8.18
N GLY A 42 -8.92 -3.68 -9.16
CA GLY A 42 -9.11 -4.17 -10.53
C GLY A 42 -7.95 -5.07 -10.95
N LYS A 43 -8.26 -6.33 -11.24
CA LYS A 43 -7.38 -7.39 -11.77
C LYS A 43 -6.64 -6.92 -13.03
N ILE A 44 -5.31 -6.88 -13.01
CA ILE A 44 -4.48 -6.59 -14.18
C ILE A 44 -4.03 -7.92 -14.80
N THR A 45 -4.57 -8.25 -15.98
CA THR A 45 -4.03 -9.30 -16.86
C THR A 45 -3.31 -8.62 -18.02
N GLY A 46 -1.99 -8.66 -18.01
CA GLY A 46 -1.14 -8.21 -19.12
C GLY A 46 -0.08 -9.26 -19.44
N SER A 47 -0.19 -9.89 -20.61
CA SER A 47 0.79 -10.81 -21.16
C SER A 47 1.86 -10.00 -21.91
N ALA A 48 3.12 -10.13 -21.48
CA ALA A 48 4.27 -9.65 -22.24
C ALA A 48 5.23 -10.83 -22.45
N THR A 49 5.27 -11.31 -23.68
CA THR A 49 6.23 -12.30 -24.20
C THR A 49 7.63 -11.66 -24.23
N GLY A 50 8.42 -11.93 -23.20
CA GLY A 50 9.83 -11.55 -23.14
C GLY A 50 10.52 -12.34 -22.03
N THR A 51 11.36 -13.30 -22.41
CA THR A 51 11.99 -14.27 -21.50
C THR A 51 13.09 -13.60 -20.67
N VAL A 52 12.73 -12.98 -19.55
CA VAL A 52 13.66 -12.60 -18.49
C VAL A 52 13.64 -13.71 -17.44
N ARG A 53 14.70 -14.53 -17.38
CA ARG A 53 14.92 -15.46 -16.27
C ARG A 53 15.39 -14.69 -15.05
N ILE A 54 14.46 -14.24 -14.22
CA ILE A 54 14.73 -13.77 -12.86
C ILE A 54 14.68 -15.02 -11.97
N PHE A 55 15.72 -15.27 -11.18
CA PHE A 55 15.63 -16.20 -10.06
C PHE A 55 14.65 -15.59 -9.04
N LEU A 56 13.37 -15.93 -9.15
CA LEU A 56 12.39 -15.74 -8.07
C LEU A 56 12.58 -16.91 -7.11
N GLU A 57 13.35 -16.71 -6.05
CA GLU A 57 13.15 -17.50 -4.84
C GLU A 57 11.78 -17.08 -4.28
N ASN A 58 10.77 -17.92 -4.57
CA ASN A 58 9.45 -18.01 -3.94
C ASN A 58 8.94 -16.72 -3.26
N VAL A 59 8.56 -15.72 -4.05
CA VAL A 59 7.50 -14.81 -3.61
C VAL A 59 6.21 -15.60 -3.74
N THR A 60 5.85 -16.34 -2.70
CA THR A 60 4.47 -16.79 -2.52
C THR A 60 3.67 -15.53 -2.24
N THR A 61 3.03 -14.97 -3.27
CA THR A 61 1.91 -14.06 -3.04
C THR A 61 0.92 -14.86 -2.20
N ALA A 62 0.81 -14.54 -0.92
CA ALA A 62 -0.24 -15.10 -0.08
C ALA A 62 -1.57 -14.66 -0.72
N GLU A 63 -2.14 -15.56 -1.52
CA GLU A 63 -3.42 -15.32 -2.15
C GLU A 63 -4.44 -15.26 -1.02
N CYS A 64 -4.96 -14.07 -0.77
CA CYS A 64 -6.01 -13.94 0.22
C CYS A 64 -7.32 -14.45 -0.37
N THR A 65 -7.77 -15.61 0.09
CA THR A 65 -9.06 -16.16 -0.26
C THR A 65 -10.13 -15.50 0.60
N ALA A 66 -10.83 -14.52 0.02
CA ALA A 66 -11.95 -13.87 0.70
C ALA A 66 -13.05 -14.90 1.01
N PRO A 67 -13.70 -14.83 2.19
CA PRO A 67 -14.86 -15.66 2.47
C PRO A 67 -15.97 -15.47 1.44
N LYS A 68 -16.87 -16.44 1.35
CA LYS A 68 -18.06 -16.32 0.52
C LYS A 68 -18.98 -15.23 1.08
N THR A 69 -19.49 -14.37 0.20
CA THR A 69 -20.43 -13.31 0.56
C THR A 69 -21.67 -13.88 1.27
N PRO A 70 -22.10 -13.30 2.41
CA PRO A 70 -23.33 -13.68 3.10
C PRO A 70 -24.55 -13.67 2.19
N LEU A 71 -25.50 -14.56 2.45
CA LEU A 71 -26.82 -14.53 1.82
C LEU A 71 -27.81 -13.85 2.76
N LEU A 72 -28.33 -12.69 2.37
CA LEU A 72 -29.32 -11.97 3.18
C LEU A 72 -30.71 -12.62 3.04
N ASN A 73 -31.47 -12.64 4.13
CA ASN A 73 -32.91 -12.85 4.08
C ASN A 73 -33.55 -11.48 3.89
N PRO A 74 -34.17 -11.21 2.73
CA PRO A 74 -34.70 -9.87 2.44
C PRO A 74 -35.75 -9.44 3.46
N VAL A 75 -35.71 -8.18 3.86
CA VAL A 75 -36.71 -7.58 4.73
C VAL A 75 -37.74 -6.86 3.88
N SER A 76 -39.03 -7.17 4.10
CA SER A 76 -40.13 -6.45 3.44
C SER A 76 -40.44 -5.13 4.15
N ASP A 77 -40.96 -4.17 3.39
CA ASP A 77 -41.51 -2.92 3.92
C ASP A 77 -42.53 -3.19 5.03
N THR A 78 -42.50 -2.40 6.09
CA THR A 78 -43.33 -2.61 7.27
C THR A 78 -43.82 -1.29 7.86
N LYS A 79 -44.92 -1.35 8.63
CA LYS A 79 -45.41 -0.22 9.46
C LYS A 79 -44.83 -0.26 10.88
N THR A 80 -44.07 -1.30 11.23
CA THR A 80 -43.46 -1.47 12.56
C THR A 80 -42.11 -0.77 12.64
N THR A 81 -41.84 -0.03 13.73
CA THR A 81 -40.54 0.64 13.95
C THR A 81 -39.46 -0.30 14.50
N SER A 82 -39.69 -1.61 14.46
CA SER A 82 -38.76 -2.65 14.85
C SER A 82 -38.67 -3.69 13.73
N VAL A 83 -37.45 -4.03 13.36
CA VAL A 83 -37.12 -4.91 12.23
C VAL A 83 -35.98 -5.84 12.63
N THR A 84 -36.14 -7.11 12.27
CA THR A 84 -35.11 -8.14 12.45
C THR A 84 -34.53 -8.47 11.08
N MET A 85 -33.21 -8.31 10.94
CA MET A 85 -32.43 -8.63 9.76
C MET A 85 -31.68 -9.94 10.02
N SER A 86 -31.85 -10.91 9.13
CA SER A 86 -31.17 -12.20 9.22
C SER A 86 -30.42 -12.50 7.92
N TRP A 87 -29.35 -13.26 8.06
CA TRP A 87 -28.54 -13.72 6.95
C TRP A 87 -27.91 -15.08 7.27
N THR A 88 -27.44 -15.75 6.23
CA THR A 88 -26.66 -16.99 6.32
C THR A 88 -25.18 -16.65 6.17
N THR A 89 -24.37 -17.05 7.16
CA THR A 89 -22.91 -16.98 7.11
C THR A 89 -22.32 -18.25 6.48
N TYR A 90 -21.20 -18.10 5.78
CA TYR A 90 -20.47 -19.21 5.16
C TYR A 90 -19.04 -19.33 5.70
N GLY A 91 -18.76 -18.70 6.85
CA GLY A 91 -17.47 -18.68 7.52
C GLY A 91 -16.82 -17.30 7.58
N GLY A 92 -15.90 -17.12 8.53
CA GLY A 92 -15.32 -15.82 8.85
C GLY A 92 -16.12 -15.04 9.89
N ASN A 93 -15.67 -13.83 10.21
CA ASN A 93 -16.35 -12.89 11.09
C ASN A 93 -17.19 -11.92 10.25
N ASP A 94 -18.47 -11.84 10.54
CA ASP A 94 -19.40 -11.00 9.79
C ASP A 94 -19.35 -9.54 10.27
N GLN A 95 -19.31 -8.65 9.30
CA GLN A 95 -19.34 -7.21 9.50
C GLN A 95 -20.65 -6.63 8.99
N PHE A 96 -21.42 -6.06 9.91
CA PHE A 96 -22.74 -5.47 9.69
C PHE A 96 -22.68 -3.94 9.67
N VAL A 97 -23.46 -3.32 8.79
CA VAL A 97 -23.65 -1.87 8.68
C VAL A 97 -25.13 -1.56 8.47
N PHE A 98 -25.64 -0.54 9.15
CA PHE A 98 -27.02 -0.05 9.05
C PHE A 98 -27.02 1.46 8.75
N ASP A 99 -27.75 1.93 7.74
CA ASP A 99 -28.01 3.35 7.40
C ASP A 99 -26.82 4.32 7.27
N SER A 100 -25.59 3.82 7.18
CA SER A 100 -24.30 4.56 7.21
C SER A 100 -23.62 4.62 8.58
N GLU A 101 -24.10 3.88 9.59
CA GLU A 101 -23.36 3.59 10.80
C GLU A 101 -22.00 2.94 10.48
N SER A 102 -21.07 3.02 11.44
CA SER A 102 -19.78 2.32 11.32
C SER A 102 -19.98 0.81 11.25
N SER A 103 -19.13 0.14 10.48
CA SER A 103 -19.11 -1.32 10.42
C SER A 103 -18.79 -1.93 11.78
N VAL A 104 -19.63 -2.84 12.24
CA VAL A 104 -19.46 -3.57 13.50
C VAL A 104 -19.41 -5.07 13.25
N SER A 105 -18.66 -5.80 14.07
CA SER A 105 -18.75 -7.27 14.07
C SER A 105 -20.10 -7.68 14.65
N ALA A 106 -20.84 -8.56 13.96
CA ALA A 106 -22.17 -8.97 14.40
C ALA A 106 -22.51 -10.37 13.91
N ASP A 107 -23.31 -11.08 14.70
CA ASP A 107 -23.87 -12.37 14.33
C ASP A 107 -25.34 -12.24 13.88
N SER A 108 -25.76 -13.13 12.99
CA SER A 108 -27.15 -13.21 12.55
C SER A 108 -28.03 -13.88 13.62
N PRO A 109 -29.25 -13.38 13.91
CA PRO A 109 -29.88 -12.17 13.37
C PRO A 109 -29.59 -10.91 14.20
N GLN A 110 -29.80 -9.73 13.59
CA GLN A 110 -29.73 -8.44 14.26
C GLN A 110 -31.10 -7.75 14.27
N THR A 111 -31.48 -7.19 15.42
CA THR A 111 -32.74 -6.45 15.57
C THR A 111 -32.46 -4.98 15.81
N LYS A 112 -33.05 -4.11 15.00
CA LYS A 112 -33.06 -2.66 15.22
C LYS A 112 -34.47 -2.22 15.61
N SER A 113 -34.54 -1.35 16.61
CA SER A 113 -35.80 -0.80 17.13
C SER A 113 -35.78 0.72 17.09
N ARG A 114 -36.95 1.34 17.21
CA ARG A 114 -37.13 2.80 17.15
C ARG A 114 -36.67 3.41 15.83
N LEU A 115 -36.87 2.68 14.74
CA LEU A 115 -36.56 3.16 13.39
C LEU A 115 -37.49 4.34 13.02
N SER A 116 -36.91 5.35 12.38
CA SER A 116 -37.66 6.46 11.80
C SER A 116 -38.49 5.99 10.60
N ARG A 117 -39.45 6.80 10.16
CA ARG A 117 -40.12 6.55 8.88
C ARG A 117 -39.16 6.81 7.73
N GLY A 118 -39.32 6.08 6.63
CA GLY A 118 -38.50 6.24 5.43
C GLY A 118 -37.76 4.97 5.04
N GLU A 119 -36.80 5.13 4.15
CA GLU A 119 -35.97 4.05 3.62
C GLU A 119 -34.76 3.78 4.53
N HIS A 120 -34.50 2.51 4.77
CA HIS A 120 -33.38 2.01 5.53
C HIS A 120 -32.57 1.05 4.67
N THR A 121 -31.26 1.11 4.78
CA THR A 121 -30.32 0.24 4.06
C THR A 121 -29.45 -0.50 5.04
N TRP A 122 -29.29 -1.80 4.84
CA TRP A 122 -28.39 -2.61 5.63
C TRP A 122 -27.51 -3.48 4.73
N LYS A 123 -26.30 -3.76 5.20
CA LYS A 123 -25.34 -4.57 4.45
C LYS A 123 -24.45 -5.40 5.35
N VAL A 124 -24.07 -6.57 4.86
CA VAL A 124 -23.21 -7.53 5.57
C VAL A 124 -22.12 -8.04 4.64
N ARG A 125 -20.92 -8.23 5.17
CA ARG A 125 -19.82 -8.96 4.51
C ARG A 125 -19.15 -9.89 5.50
N SER A 126 -18.55 -10.97 5.02
CA SER A 126 -17.74 -11.87 5.85
C SER A 126 -16.26 -11.58 5.66
N CYS A 127 -15.50 -11.54 6.75
CA CYS A 127 -14.07 -11.27 6.75
C CYS A 127 -13.27 -12.45 7.34
N SER A 128 -12.15 -12.78 6.69
CA SER A 128 -11.07 -13.58 7.27
C SER A 128 -10.02 -12.66 7.92
N SER A 129 -8.89 -13.22 8.36
CA SER A 129 -7.76 -12.45 8.92
C SER A 129 -7.20 -11.42 7.94
N ASP A 130 -7.25 -11.72 6.64
CA ASP A 130 -6.45 -11.01 5.64
C ASP A 130 -7.31 -10.35 4.55
N CYS A 131 -8.58 -10.73 4.39
CA CYS A 131 -9.49 -10.15 3.39
C CYS A 131 -10.98 -10.32 3.73
N CYS A 132 -11.82 -9.56 3.03
CA CYS A 132 -13.27 -9.61 3.19
C CYS A 132 -13.97 -9.88 1.86
N SER A 133 -15.15 -10.48 1.94
CA SER A 133 -16.08 -10.60 0.82
C SER A 133 -16.60 -9.23 0.37
N ALA A 134 -17.26 -9.20 -0.78
CA ALA A 134 -18.13 -8.07 -1.13
C ALA A 134 -19.28 -7.95 -0.10
N TYR A 135 -19.87 -6.76 -0.01
CA TYR A 135 -21.08 -6.56 0.78
C TYR A 135 -22.29 -7.14 0.05
N ALA A 136 -23.08 -7.97 0.73
CA ALA A 136 -24.48 -8.17 0.40
C ALA A 136 -25.28 -7.01 1.00
N THR A 137 -26.21 -6.44 0.25
CA THR A 137 -26.96 -5.24 0.64
C THR A 137 -28.44 -5.46 0.39
N ASP A 138 -29.28 -4.97 1.30
CA ASP A 138 -30.73 -4.99 1.18
C ASP A 138 -31.34 -3.70 1.77
N THR A 139 -32.57 -3.40 1.37
CA THR A 139 -33.27 -2.16 1.72
C THR A 139 -34.72 -2.43 2.04
N PHE A 140 -35.26 -1.74 3.04
CA PHE A 140 -36.67 -1.78 3.39
C PHE A 140 -37.16 -0.40 3.80
N ARG A 141 -38.48 -0.20 3.82
CA ARG A 141 -39.09 1.07 4.22
C ARG A 141 -39.99 0.90 5.44
N ILE A 142 -39.86 1.84 6.37
CA ILE A 142 -40.84 2.05 7.44
C ILE A 142 -41.93 2.97 6.91
N LEU A 143 -43.08 2.38 6.63
CA LEU A 143 -44.26 3.05 6.12
C LEU A 143 -44.97 3.85 7.22
N PRO A 144 -45.72 4.90 6.87
CA PRO A 144 -46.60 5.57 7.82
C PRO A 144 -47.57 4.57 8.44
N SER A 145 -47.74 4.63 9.76
CA SER A 145 -48.90 4.02 10.41
C SER A 145 -50.15 4.64 9.81
N ASN A 146 -51.18 3.84 9.49
CA ASN A 146 -52.48 4.40 9.14
C ASN A 146 -52.89 5.42 10.22
N PRO A 147 -53.57 6.52 9.86
CA PRO A 147 -54.21 7.34 10.88
C PRO A 147 -55.08 6.42 11.73
N SER A 148 -54.83 6.44 13.05
CA SER A 148 -55.70 5.74 14.00
C SER A 148 -57.13 6.26 13.77
N PRO A 149 -58.16 5.39 13.67
CA PRO A 149 -59.53 5.84 13.57
C PRO A 149 -59.85 6.60 14.86
N THR A 150 -59.72 7.92 14.77
CA THR A 150 -59.95 8.81 15.89
C THR A 150 -61.46 8.95 16.00
N GLY A 151 -62.05 8.28 16.99
CA GLY A 151 -63.40 8.55 17.50
C GLY A 151 -64.54 8.41 16.48
N ILE A 152 -65.29 7.32 16.58
CA ILE A 152 -66.66 7.26 16.08
C ILE A 152 -67.46 8.33 16.84
N ALA A 153 -67.68 9.50 16.23
CA ALA A 153 -68.81 10.34 16.60
C ALA A 153 -70.05 9.67 16.00
N VAL A 154 -70.90 9.12 16.89
CA VAL A 154 -72.25 8.69 16.55
C VAL A 154 -73.01 9.91 16.02
N GLY A 155 -73.32 9.90 14.73
CA GLY A 155 -74.03 10.97 14.06
C GLY A 155 -74.42 10.57 12.64
N THR A 156 -75.57 9.90 12.55
CA THR A 156 -76.50 9.86 11.41
C THR A 156 -75.93 9.47 10.04
N ALA A 157 -76.39 8.31 9.55
CA ALA A 157 -76.15 7.80 8.21
C ALA A 157 -76.50 8.81 7.10
N PRO A 158 -75.68 8.82 6.03
CA PRO A 158 -76.22 8.90 4.69
C PRO A 158 -75.80 7.69 3.85
N LYS A 159 -76.84 7.09 3.28
CA LYS A 159 -76.98 6.60 1.90
C LYS A 159 -75.72 6.16 1.15
N VAL A 160 -75.75 4.87 0.80
CA VAL A 160 -75.01 4.18 -0.27
C VAL A 160 -74.79 5.10 -1.47
N GLU A 161 -73.52 5.30 -1.85
CA GLU A 161 -73.14 5.72 -3.19
C GLU A 161 -71.90 4.92 -3.62
N GLU A 162 -71.95 4.57 -4.89
CA GLU A 162 -71.27 3.51 -5.61
C GLU A 162 -69.90 3.98 -6.13
N GLU A 163 -68.95 3.05 -6.19
CA GLU A 163 -67.85 2.96 -7.17
C GLU A 163 -67.04 4.22 -7.55
N VAL A 164 -65.76 4.27 -7.16
CA VAL A 164 -64.63 4.44 -8.12
C VAL A 164 -63.38 3.78 -7.55
N LEU A 165 -62.93 2.70 -8.20
CA LEU A 165 -61.66 2.05 -7.94
C LEU A 165 -60.54 2.83 -8.66
N GLU A 166 -59.93 3.81 -8.00
CA GLU A 166 -58.83 4.58 -8.58
C GLU A 166 -57.51 3.78 -8.49
N ILE A 167 -57.23 3.04 -9.57
CA ILE A 167 -55.98 2.30 -9.76
C ILE A 167 -54.83 3.32 -9.86
N THR A 168 -54.16 3.56 -8.74
CA THR A 168 -52.97 4.40 -8.65
C THR A 168 -51.85 3.74 -9.46
N LYS A 169 -51.37 4.45 -10.48
CA LYS A 169 -50.30 4.04 -11.40
C LYS A 169 -49.06 3.52 -10.64
N SER A 170 -48.58 2.37 -11.11
CA SER A 170 -47.29 1.76 -10.77
C SER A 170 -46.13 2.77 -10.89
N PRO A 171 -45.25 2.88 -9.89
CA PRO A 171 -44.09 3.76 -9.98
C PRO A 171 -43.11 3.21 -11.02
N GLU A 172 -42.90 4.00 -12.06
CA GLU A 172 -41.93 3.76 -13.11
C GLU A 172 -40.52 3.63 -12.51
N VAL A 173 -39.98 2.41 -12.60
CA VAL A 173 -38.61 2.07 -12.23
C VAL A 173 -37.67 2.89 -13.11
N ARG A 174 -37.20 4.03 -12.59
CA ARG A 174 -36.13 4.80 -13.22
C ARG A 174 -34.83 4.03 -13.06
N THR A 175 -34.45 3.29 -14.11
CA THR A 175 -33.10 2.80 -14.28
C THR A 175 -32.13 4.00 -14.27
N PRO A 176 -31.09 4.01 -13.41
CA PRO A 176 -30.13 5.09 -13.38
C PRO A 176 -29.39 5.16 -14.73
N SER A 177 -29.48 6.34 -15.35
CA SER A 177 -28.79 6.65 -16.61
C SER A 177 -27.28 6.41 -16.43
N PRO A 178 -26.62 5.70 -17.36
CA PRO A 178 -25.19 5.42 -17.26
C PRO A 178 -24.42 6.74 -17.20
N ALA A 179 -23.61 6.89 -16.15
CA ALA A 179 -22.77 8.07 -15.94
C ALA A 179 -21.91 8.30 -17.19
N LYS A 180 -22.13 9.43 -17.88
CA LYS A 180 -21.31 9.84 -19.02
C LYS A 180 -19.94 10.24 -18.50
N ILE A 181 -19.00 9.29 -18.54
CA ILE A 181 -17.58 9.57 -18.28
C ILE A 181 -17.10 10.47 -19.42
N SER A 182 -16.65 11.69 -19.08
CA SER A 182 -16.19 12.66 -20.07
C SER A 182 -14.87 12.21 -20.67
N PHE A 183 -14.73 12.32 -21.99
CA PHE A 183 -13.47 12.05 -22.69
C PHE A 183 -12.29 12.85 -22.12
N LYS A 184 -12.57 14.05 -21.60
CA LYS A 184 -11.58 14.90 -20.94
C LYS A 184 -10.97 14.24 -19.70
N ASP A 185 -11.77 13.52 -18.92
CA ASP A 185 -11.31 12.83 -17.70
C ASP A 185 -10.42 11.63 -18.05
N ILE A 186 -10.76 10.93 -19.14
CA ILE A 186 -9.95 9.81 -19.64
C ILE A 186 -8.58 10.32 -20.11
N VAL A 187 -8.54 11.38 -20.92
CA VAL A 187 -7.28 11.96 -21.40
C VAL A 187 -6.42 12.48 -20.25
N GLN A 188 -7.03 13.13 -19.26
CA GLN A 188 -6.29 13.65 -18.10
C GLN A 188 -5.73 12.53 -17.21
N ASN A 189 -6.45 11.43 -17.05
CA ASN A 189 -5.95 10.26 -16.32
C ASN A 189 -4.81 9.56 -17.08
N LEU A 190 -4.90 9.45 -18.41
CA LEU A 190 -3.81 8.90 -19.23
C LEU A 190 -2.54 9.75 -19.14
N LEU A 191 -2.67 11.07 -19.16
CA LEU A 191 -1.53 11.98 -19.04
C LEU A 191 -0.84 11.87 -17.67
N LYS A 192 -1.63 11.73 -16.59
CA LYS A 192 -1.10 11.49 -15.23
C LYS A 192 -0.35 10.16 -15.16
N MET A 193 -0.89 9.10 -15.75
CA MET A 193 -0.24 7.78 -15.79
C MET A 193 1.08 7.81 -16.56
N ALA A 194 1.12 8.49 -17.72
CA ALA A 194 2.34 8.64 -18.50
C ALA A 194 3.45 9.37 -17.72
N TYR A 195 3.10 10.42 -16.97
CA TYR A 195 4.04 11.15 -16.13
C TYR A 195 4.59 10.29 -14.97
N LEU A 196 3.75 9.47 -14.35
CA LEU A 196 4.18 8.54 -13.28
C LEU A 196 5.15 7.48 -13.81
N ILE A 197 4.91 6.94 -15.01
CA ILE A 197 5.82 5.97 -15.64
C ILE A 197 7.19 6.62 -15.95
N LEU A 198 7.18 7.85 -16.48
CA LEU A 198 8.42 8.57 -16.80
C LEU A 198 9.25 8.90 -15.54
N THR A 199 8.60 9.32 -14.46
CA THR A 199 9.30 9.63 -13.20
C THR A 199 9.85 8.38 -12.50
N LEU A 200 9.12 7.27 -12.56
CA LEU A 200 9.58 5.98 -12.03
C LEU A 200 10.80 5.46 -12.80
N THR A 201 10.76 5.52 -14.13
CA THR A 201 11.87 5.03 -14.99
C THR A 201 13.15 5.83 -14.75
N ILE A 202 13.07 7.17 -14.66
CA ILE A 202 14.22 8.02 -14.33
C ILE A 202 14.79 7.67 -12.96
N SER A 203 13.94 7.43 -11.96
CA SER A 203 14.35 7.08 -10.60
C SER A 203 15.09 5.74 -10.55
N ILE A 204 14.61 4.72 -11.28
CA ILE A 204 15.27 3.40 -11.37
C ILE A 204 16.65 3.53 -12.02
N VAL A 205 16.77 4.30 -13.10
CA VAL A 205 18.06 4.51 -13.79
C VAL A 205 19.06 5.21 -12.87
N LEU A 206 18.64 6.27 -12.17
CA LEU A 206 19.49 6.97 -11.21
C LEU A 206 19.92 6.07 -10.07
N PHE A 207 19.00 5.25 -9.53
CA PHE A 207 19.31 4.29 -8.47
C PHE A 207 20.32 3.24 -8.95
N GLY A 208 20.18 2.72 -10.16
CA GLY A 208 21.14 1.80 -10.78
C GLY A 208 22.54 2.42 -10.91
N ILE A 209 22.63 3.69 -11.32
CA ILE A 209 23.90 4.43 -11.40
C ILE A 209 24.53 4.59 -10.01
N LEU A 210 23.73 4.91 -8.98
CA LEU A 210 24.18 5.05 -7.60
C LEU A 210 24.65 3.72 -6.98
N LEU A 211 23.93 2.62 -7.23
CA LEU A 211 24.32 1.28 -6.81
C LEU A 211 25.63 0.87 -7.46
N LYS A 212 25.79 1.09 -8.77
CA LYS A 212 27.03 0.79 -9.49
C LYS A 212 28.22 1.56 -8.90
N ARG A 213 28.01 2.83 -8.52
CA ARG A 213 29.02 3.63 -7.82
C ARG A 213 29.32 3.13 -6.40
N ARG A 214 28.31 2.76 -5.60
CA ARG A 214 28.53 2.21 -4.23
C ARG A 214 29.25 0.87 -4.23
N ILE A 215 28.88 -0.05 -5.12
CA ILE A 215 29.55 -1.36 -5.24
C ILE A 215 31.02 -1.18 -5.61
N PHE A 216 31.32 -0.22 -6.49
CA PHE A 216 32.70 0.10 -6.87
C PHE A 216 33.51 0.69 -5.70
N ILE A 217 32.88 1.49 -4.83
CA ILE A 217 33.53 2.05 -3.64
C ILE A 217 33.75 0.97 -2.56
N GLY A 218 32.75 0.13 -2.29
CA GLY A 218 32.84 -0.93 -1.28
C GLY A 218 33.93 -1.97 -1.58
N LYS A 219 34.10 -2.34 -2.86
CA LYS A 219 35.15 -3.30 -3.27
C LYS A 219 36.57 -2.73 -3.12
N LYS A 220 36.75 -1.41 -3.29
CA LYS A 220 38.05 -0.75 -3.03
C LYS A 220 38.35 -0.62 -1.54
N GLU A 221 37.34 -0.41 -0.70
CA GLU A 221 37.53 -0.22 0.74
C GLU A 221 37.93 -1.51 1.47
N VAL A 222 37.36 -2.66 1.07
CA VAL A 222 37.74 -3.98 1.61
C VAL A 222 39.18 -4.34 1.24
N ARG A 223 39.62 -4.01 0.03
CA ARG A 223 41.02 -4.23 -0.40
C ARG A 223 41.99 -3.33 0.38
N LEU A 224 41.63 -2.07 0.59
CA LEU A 224 42.47 -1.13 1.32
C LEU A 224 42.61 -1.50 2.81
N LYS A 225 41.53 -1.95 3.47
CA LYS A 225 41.60 -2.41 4.87
C LYS A 225 42.51 -3.62 5.03
N LYS A 226 42.39 -4.63 4.16
CA LYS A 226 43.30 -5.81 4.18
C LYS A 226 44.75 -5.42 3.91
N LEU A 227 44.99 -4.46 3.00
CA LEU A 227 46.33 -3.96 2.72
C LEU A 227 46.94 -3.24 3.95
N ILE A 228 46.13 -2.43 4.65
CA ILE A 228 46.57 -1.71 5.86
C ILE A 228 46.88 -2.69 7.00
N GLU A 229 46.00 -3.65 7.27
CA GLU A 229 46.23 -4.68 8.29
C GLU A 229 47.51 -5.48 7.99
N TYR A 230 47.72 -5.81 6.71
CA TYR A 230 48.92 -6.50 6.27
C TYR A 230 50.19 -5.68 6.48
N ILE A 231 50.17 -4.39 6.15
CA ILE A 231 51.30 -3.47 6.39
C ILE A 231 51.61 -3.36 7.89
N ILE A 232 50.59 -3.24 8.74
CA ILE A 232 50.75 -3.18 10.20
C ILE A 232 51.40 -4.46 10.74
N GLU A 233 50.95 -5.62 10.28
CA GLU A 233 51.51 -6.90 10.72
C GLU A 233 52.95 -7.11 10.23
N ALA A 234 53.26 -6.65 9.02
CA ALA A 234 54.61 -6.70 8.48
C ALA A 234 55.59 -5.80 9.24
N LEU A 235 55.13 -4.64 9.71
CA LEU A 235 55.92 -3.74 10.56
C LEU A 235 56.12 -4.31 11.98
N ARG A 236 55.15 -5.07 12.50
CA ARG A 236 55.23 -5.68 13.84
C ARG A 236 56.22 -6.83 13.89
N LYS A 237 56.28 -7.67 12.85
CA LYS A 237 57.06 -8.92 12.82
C LYS A 237 58.43 -8.80 12.16
N ASP A 238 58.86 -7.57 11.81
CA ASP A 238 60.11 -7.29 11.09
C ASP A 238 60.36 -8.22 9.89
N PHE A 239 59.31 -8.46 9.09
CA PHE A 239 59.44 -9.31 7.91
C PHE A 239 60.52 -8.80 6.96
N SER A 240 61.24 -9.75 6.35
CA SER A 240 62.21 -9.47 5.30
C SER A 240 61.50 -8.93 4.05
N GLU A 241 62.26 -8.23 3.21
CA GLU A 241 61.74 -7.67 1.96
C GLU A 241 61.07 -8.72 1.07
N THR A 242 61.69 -9.90 1.00
CA THR A 242 61.22 -11.04 0.21
C THR A 242 59.93 -11.63 0.77
N GLN A 243 59.79 -11.73 2.10
CA GLN A 243 58.57 -12.19 2.74
C GLN A 243 57.38 -11.25 2.49
N ILE A 244 57.65 -9.94 2.45
CA ILE A 244 56.63 -8.92 2.16
C ILE A 244 56.13 -9.04 0.72
N ARG A 245 57.05 -9.14 -0.25
CA ARG A 245 56.71 -9.28 -1.68
C ARG A 245 55.94 -10.56 -1.97
N THR A 246 56.35 -11.70 -1.41
CA THR A 246 55.68 -12.98 -1.64
C THR A 246 54.25 -12.98 -1.10
N LYS A 247 54.04 -12.43 0.10
CA LYS A 247 52.69 -12.36 0.69
C LYS A 247 51.79 -11.32 0.00
N LEU A 248 52.33 -10.20 -0.47
CA LEU A 248 51.56 -9.24 -1.29
C LEU A 248 51.14 -9.83 -2.63
N LYS A 249 52.02 -10.57 -3.33
CA LYS A 249 51.68 -11.28 -4.57
C LYS A 249 50.55 -12.28 -4.36
N ASN A 250 50.56 -13.00 -3.23
CA ASN A 250 49.50 -13.96 -2.89
C ASN A 250 48.16 -13.30 -2.52
N SER A 251 48.11 -11.98 -2.33
CA SER A 251 46.88 -11.24 -1.99
C SER A 251 46.06 -10.80 -3.21
N ASN A 252 46.46 -11.17 -4.43
CA ASN A 252 45.87 -10.73 -5.70
C ASN A 252 45.82 -9.18 -5.84
N ALA A 253 46.73 -8.47 -5.18
CA ALA A 253 46.90 -7.03 -5.37
C ALA A 253 47.49 -6.76 -6.76
N ALA A 254 47.12 -5.63 -7.37
CA ALA A 254 47.76 -5.20 -8.61
C ALA A 254 49.26 -4.95 -8.36
N GLU A 255 50.11 -5.25 -9.34
CA GLU A 255 51.56 -5.10 -9.23
C GLU A 255 51.97 -3.66 -8.85
N GLU A 256 51.28 -2.67 -9.42
CA GLU A 256 51.47 -1.25 -9.09
C GLU A 256 51.09 -0.91 -7.62
N GLU A 257 50.04 -1.52 -7.07
CA GLU A 257 49.65 -1.32 -5.67
C GLU A 257 50.66 -1.97 -4.72
N THR A 258 51.24 -3.09 -5.15
CA THR A 258 52.30 -3.81 -4.41
C THR A 258 53.56 -2.96 -4.30
N ASP A 259 53.99 -2.31 -5.38
CA ASP A 259 55.16 -1.44 -5.38
C ASP A 259 54.96 -0.18 -4.53
N ARG A 260 53.78 0.42 -4.58
CA ARG A 260 53.45 1.58 -3.73
C ARG A 260 53.42 1.22 -2.24
N ALA A 261 52.81 0.09 -1.89
CA ALA A 261 52.81 -0.42 -0.51
C ALA A 261 54.24 -0.71 -0.04
N PHE A 262 55.06 -1.27 -0.92
CA PHE A 262 56.45 -1.57 -0.66
C PHE A 262 57.29 -0.32 -0.35
N ILE A 263 57.17 0.73 -1.17
CA ILE A 263 57.83 2.02 -0.93
C ILE A 263 57.41 2.63 0.42
N ALA A 264 56.13 2.51 0.78
CA ALA A 264 55.61 3.04 2.04
C ALA A 264 56.21 2.31 3.26
N VAL A 265 56.28 0.97 3.23
CA VAL A 265 56.89 0.18 4.32
C VAL A 265 58.37 0.54 4.50
N ARG A 266 59.12 0.69 3.39
CA ARG A 266 60.54 1.09 3.44
C ARG A 266 60.73 2.43 4.12
N LYS A 267 59.97 3.46 3.72
CA LYS A 267 60.01 4.79 4.33
C LYS A 267 59.66 4.77 5.82
N LEU A 268 58.70 3.94 6.23
CA LEU A 268 58.32 3.79 7.64
C LEU A 268 59.41 3.10 8.47
N LYS A 269 60.10 2.10 7.91
CA LYS A 269 61.25 1.47 8.58
C LYS A 269 62.41 2.45 8.76
N GLU A 270 62.74 3.23 7.73
CA GLU A 270 63.77 4.28 7.80
C GLU A 270 63.46 5.35 8.87
N PHE A 271 62.18 5.66 9.08
CA PHE A 271 61.73 6.58 10.13
C PHE A 271 61.85 6.00 11.55
N ARG A 272 61.73 4.67 11.71
CA ARG A 272 61.87 3.99 13.01
C ARG A 272 63.32 3.89 13.49
N THR A 273 64.27 3.86 12.56
CA THR A 273 65.71 3.76 12.84
C THR A 273 66.38 5.10 13.16
N LYS A 274 65.67 6.21 12.96
CA LYS A 274 66.11 7.58 13.30
C LYS A 274 65.45 8.02 14.59
#